data_AF-A0AAU6E1T7-F1
#
_entry.id   AF-A0AAU6E1T7-F1
#
_cell.length_a   1.000
_cell.length_b   1.000
_cell.length_c   1.000
_cell.angle_alpha   90.00
_cell.angle_beta   90.00
_cell.angle_gamma   90.00
#
_symmetry.space_group_name_H-M   'P 1'
#
loop_
_entity.id
_entity.type
_entity.pdbx_description
1 polymer ?
#
loop_
_entity_poly.entity_id
_entity_poly.type
_entity_poly.pdbx_seq_one_letter_code
_entity_poly.pdbx_strand_id
1 'polypeptide(L)' 'MSLSRRQFGKAALTSAAPATTGVVGFPRVAGLADGNRSSFRSHDFPPHHLRHQGYVLRIDPISSSSSAADHLGATFRVIS' A
#
# COMPACT_ATOMS: atom_id res chain seq x y z
N MET A 1 8.02 38.69 34.93
CA MET A 1 8.40 37.89 33.74
C MET A 1 7.24 36.96 33.39
N SER A 2 6.50 37.22 32.31
CA SER A 2 5.29 36.45 31.94
C SER A 2 5.60 35.48 30.80
N LEU A 3 5.29 34.20 31.00
CA LEU A 3 5.61 33.10 30.09
C LEU A 3 4.61 33.04 28.93
N SER A 4 5.10 33.22 27.70
CA SER A 4 4.30 33.16 26.47
C SER A 4 4.08 31.70 26.03
N ARG A 5 2.82 31.25 26.13
CA ARG A 5 2.32 29.95 25.63
C ARG A 5 2.29 29.97 24.10
N ARG A 6 3.34 29.46 23.44
CA ARG A 6 3.34 29.27 21.98
C ARG A 6 2.52 28.04 21.61
N GLN A 7 1.40 28.33 20.97
CA GLN A 7 0.52 27.43 20.24
C GLN A 7 1.28 26.77 19.09
N PHE A 8 1.60 25.48 19.20
CA PHE A 8 2.04 24.68 18.07
C PHE A 8 0.83 23.89 17.55
N GLY A 9 0.52 24.13 16.27
CA GLY A 9 -0.65 23.60 15.59
C GLY A 9 -0.68 22.06 15.55
N LYS A 10 -1.90 21.53 15.55
CA LYS A 10 -2.24 20.13 15.27
C LYS A 10 -1.69 19.73 13.89
N ALA A 11 -0.46 19.27 13.82
CA ALA A 11 -0.06 18.32 12.79
C ALA A 11 -0.57 16.95 13.23
N ALA A 12 -1.75 16.57 12.75
CA ALA A 12 -2.22 15.19 12.81
C ALA A 12 -1.33 14.34 11.90
N LEU A 13 -0.11 14.05 12.35
CA LEU A 13 0.67 12.94 11.86
C LEU A 13 -0.04 11.69 12.35
N THR A 14 -1.01 11.20 11.57
CA THR A 14 -1.48 9.83 11.69
C THR A 14 -0.31 8.93 11.29
N SER A 15 0.64 8.74 12.21
CA SER A 15 1.66 7.72 12.10
C SER A 15 0.91 6.39 12.12
N ALA A 16 0.71 5.80 10.94
CA ALA A 16 0.27 4.43 10.84
C ALA A 16 1.25 3.58 11.66
N ALA A 17 0.77 3.02 12.78
CA ALA A 17 1.56 2.14 13.61
C ALA A 17 2.05 0.97 12.74
N PRO A 18 3.36 0.64 12.73
CA PRO A 18 3.78 -0.61 12.13
C PRO A 18 3.28 -1.72 13.06
N ALA A 19 2.23 -2.43 12.64
CA ALA A 19 1.81 -3.65 13.30
C ALA A 19 2.88 -4.72 13.06
N THR A 20 3.94 -4.71 13.87
CA THR A 20 4.90 -5.81 13.97
C THR A 20 4.25 -6.93 14.78
N THR A 21 3.50 -7.78 14.11
CA THR A 21 3.31 -9.18 14.49
C THR A 21 3.58 -9.95 13.22
N GLY A 22 4.58 -10.84 13.25
CA GLY A 22 5.11 -11.53 12.07
C GLY A 22 4.07 -12.32 11.31
N VAL A 23 3.32 -11.65 10.45
CA VAL A 23 2.51 -12.28 9.41
C VAL A 23 3.33 -12.20 8.13
N VAL A 24 3.99 -13.31 7.82
CA VAL A 24 4.43 -13.59 6.45
C VAL A 24 3.16 -13.54 5.59
N GLY A 25 3.04 -12.52 4.74
CA GLY A 25 1.78 -12.28 4.04
C GLY A 25 1.79 -11.08 3.11
N PHE A 26 0.65 -10.91 2.43
CA PHE A 26 0.44 -9.80 1.50
C PHE A 26 -0.56 -8.80 2.08
N PRO A 27 -0.11 -7.77 2.82
CA PRO A 27 -1.01 -6.70 3.26
C PRO A 27 -1.81 -6.12 2.10
N ARG A 28 -3.11 -5.94 2.36
CA ARG A 28 -4.01 -5.25 1.44
C ARG A 28 -3.72 -3.75 1.50
N VAL A 29 -3.48 -3.17 0.34
CA VAL A 29 -3.24 -1.73 0.13
C VAL A 29 -4.25 -1.18 -0.87
N ALA A 30 -4.34 0.15 -0.98
CA ALA A 30 -5.14 0.80 -2.00
C ALA A 30 -4.72 0.33 -3.40
N GLY A 31 -5.68 0.18 -4.31
CA GLY A 31 -5.41 -0.32 -5.65
C GLY A 31 -4.46 0.58 -6.43
N LEU A 32 -3.47 -0.02 -7.08
CA LEU A 32 -2.43 0.69 -7.83
C LEU A 32 -2.98 1.37 -9.11
N ALA A 33 -4.05 0.84 -9.69
CA ALA A 33 -4.74 1.46 -10.82
C ALA A 33 -6.01 2.25 -10.40
N ASP A 34 -6.57 1.92 -9.25
CA ASP A 34 -7.83 2.47 -8.75
C ASP A 34 -7.85 2.41 -7.22
N GLY A 35 -7.88 3.58 -6.56
CA GLY A 35 -7.88 3.68 -5.11
C GLY A 35 -9.11 3.08 -4.41
N ASN A 36 -10.20 2.85 -5.14
CA ASN A 36 -11.41 2.19 -4.63
C ASN A 36 -11.35 0.66 -4.71
N ARG A 37 -10.25 0.11 -5.27
CA ARG A 37 -9.97 -1.32 -5.36
C ARG A 37 -8.82 -1.69 -4.44
N SER A 38 -8.40 -2.96 -4.52
CA SER A 38 -7.42 -3.55 -3.60
C SER A 38 -6.19 -4.00 -4.37
N SER A 39 -5.01 -3.69 -3.85
CA SER A 39 -3.76 -4.33 -4.26
C SER A 39 -3.16 -5.10 -3.08
N PHE A 40 -2.31 -6.07 -3.37
CA PHE A 40 -1.69 -6.93 -2.37
C PHE A 40 -0.19 -6.83 -2.49
N ARG A 41 0.45 -6.18 -1.51
CA ARG A 41 1.88 -5.90 -1.50
C ARG A 41 2.60 -6.97 -0.68
N SER A 42 3.76 -7.44 -1.11
CA SER A 42 4.57 -8.35 -0.30
C SER A 42 5.13 -7.63 0.93
N HIS A 43 5.05 -8.27 2.10
CA HIS A 43 5.64 -7.75 3.33
C HIS A 43 7.18 -7.80 3.29
N ASP A 44 7.75 -8.92 2.82
CA ASP A 44 9.21 -9.14 2.79
C ASP A 44 9.90 -8.39 1.64
N PHE A 45 9.18 -8.17 0.53
CA PHE A 45 9.68 -7.44 -0.63
C PHE A 45 8.81 -6.22 -0.94
N PRO A 46 9.09 -5.07 -0.31
CA PRO A 46 8.35 -3.81 -0.43
C PRO A 46 7.97 -3.36 -1.86
N PRO A 47 8.77 -3.55 -2.92
CA PRO A 47 8.35 -3.13 -4.27
C PRO A 47 7.45 -4.15 -4.98
N HIS A 48 7.25 -5.35 -4.43
CA HIS A 48 6.57 -6.44 -5.12
C HIS A 48 5.10 -6.52 -4.77
N HIS A 49 4.28 -6.78 -5.78
CA HIS A 49 2.83 -6.89 -5.67
C HIS A 49 2.34 -8.17 -6.36
N LEU A 50 1.24 -8.73 -5.86
CA LEU A 50 0.53 -9.78 -6.58
C LEU A 50 -0.04 -9.22 -7.87
N ARG A 51 0.24 -9.89 -8.98
CA ARG A 51 -0.13 -9.49 -10.32
C ARG A 51 -0.65 -10.68 -11.11
N HIS A 52 -1.77 -10.49 -11.79
CA HIS A 52 -2.28 -11.42 -12.79
C HIS A 52 -1.66 -11.12 -14.17
N GLN A 53 -1.00 -12.12 -14.77
CA GLN A 53 -0.49 -12.05 -16.14
C GLN A 53 -0.59 -13.44 -16.78
N GLY A 54 -1.18 -13.50 -17.98
CA GLY A 54 -1.26 -14.75 -18.74
C GLY A 54 -1.96 -15.89 -17.99
N TYR A 55 -3.00 -15.58 -17.21
CA TYR A 55 -3.74 -16.54 -16.38
C TYR A 55 -2.95 -17.16 -15.22
N VAL A 56 -1.81 -16.57 -14.87
CA VAL A 56 -1.00 -16.97 -13.71
C VAL A 56 -0.92 -15.81 -12.73
N LEU A 57 -0.99 -16.13 -11.44
CA LEU A 57 -0.71 -15.18 -10.38
C LEU A 57 0.80 -15.16 -10.09
N ARG A 58 1.41 -13.99 -10.21
CA ARG A 58 2.85 -13.76 -10.05
C ARG A 58 3.10 -12.68 -9.01
N ILE A 59 4.32 -12.66 -8.49
CA ILE A 59 4.82 -11.60 -7.61
C ILE A 59 5.89 -10.87 -8.40
N ASP A 60 5.58 -9.67 -8.88
CA ASP A 60 6.49 -8.88 -9.70
C ASP A 60 6.65 -7.47 -9.09
N PRO A 61 7.81 -6.82 -9.25
CA PRO A 61 8.02 -5.45 -8.80
C PRO A 61 7.17 -4.49 -9.63
N ILE A 62 6.41 -3.61 -8.95
CA ILE A 62 5.59 -2.58 -9.60
C ILE A 62 5.93 -1.23 -8.99
N SER A 63 6.29 -0.28 -9.86
CA SER A 63 6.64 1.09 -9.49
C SER A 63 5.71 2.07 -10.19
N SER A 64 5.83 3.37 -9.88
CA SER A 64 5.11 4.43 -10.60
C SER A 64 5.43 4.50 -12.09
N SER A 65 6.55 3.93 -12.52
CA SER A 65 6.99 3.89 -13.93
C SER A 65 6.56 2.61 -14.66
N SER A 66 5.89 1.68 -13.96
CA SER A 66 5.37 0.47 -14.58
C SER A 66 4.20 0.80 -15.53
N SER A 67 3.91 -0.11 -16.46
CA SER A 67 2.85 0.14 -17.45
C SER A 67 1.47 0.09 -16.80
N ALA A 68 0.49 0.81 -17.37
CA ALA A 68 -0.90 0.77 -16.88
C ALA A 68 -1.47 -0.65 -16.83
N ALA A 69 -1.04 -1.54 -17.74
CA ALA A 69 -1.41 -2.95 -17.73
C ALA A 69 -0.88 -3.69 -16.49
N ASP A 70 0.32 -3.35 -16.02
CA ASP A 70 0.89 -3.91 -14.79
C ASP A 70 0.07 -3.47 -13.57
N HIS A 71 -0.26 -2.17 -13.49
CA HIS A 71 -1.09 -1.61 -12.42
C HIS A 71 -2.50 -2.25 -12.39
N LEU A 72 -3.11 -2.47 -13.56
CA LEU A 72 -4.41 -3.13 -13.68
C LEU A 72 -4.32 -4.61 -13.26
N GLY A 73 -3.29 -5.33 -13.71
CA GLY A 73 -3.07 -6.73 -13.34
C GLY A 73 -2.82 -6.93 -11.84
N ALA A 74 -2.38 -5.90 -11.13
CA ALA A 74 -2.18 -5.92 -9.69
C ALA A 74 -3.34 -5.31 -8.87
N THR A 75 -4.47 -5.01 -9.51
CA THR A 75 -5.64 -4.39 -8.86
C THR A 75 -6.84 -5.35 -8.91
N PHE A 76 -7.34 -5.74 -7.74
CA PHE A 76 -8.38 -6.74 -7.57
C PHE A 76 -9.64 -6.14 -6.95
N ARG A 77 -10.79 -6.67 -7.38
CA ARG A 77 -12.07 -6.49 -6.69
C ARG A 77 -12.23 -7.65 -5.72
N VAL A 78 -12.35 -7.33 -4.43
CA VAL A 78 -12.61 -8.32 -3.39
C VAL A 78 -14.12 -8.50 -3.26
N ILE A 79 -14.57 -9.75 -3.23
CA ILE A 79 -15.97 -10.14 -3.02
C ILE A 79 -16.02 -11.06 -1.78
N SER A 80 -17.12 -10.99 -1.03
CA SER A 80 -17.39 -11.80 0.17
C SER A 80 -18.21 -13.04 -0.17
#